data_AF-A0A6C1DQC2-F1
#
_entry.id   AF-A0A6C1DQC2-F1
#
_cell.length_a   1.000
_cell.length_b   1.000
_cell.length_c   1.000
_cell.angle_alpha   90.00
_cell.angle_beta   90.00
_cell.angle_gamma   90.00
#
_symmetry.space_group_name_H-M   'P 1'
#
loop_
_entity.id
_entity.type
_entity.pdbx_description
1 polymer ?
#
loop_
_entity_poly.entity_id
_entity_poly.type
_entity_poly.pdbx_seq_one_letter_code
_entity_poly.pdbx_strand_id
1 'polypeptide(L)'
;MPLKSFFFSAFLVLCLSKFTQGVGTTEKEESLSPLELNILQNKFASYYANDTITVKGITIGGWLVTEPYITPSLYRNATSLAKQQNSSSNISIVDEFTLCKTLGYNTSLTLLDNHFKTWITEDDFEQIKTNGFNLVRIPIGYWAWKQNTDKNLYIDNITFNDPYVSDGLQLKYLNNALEWAQKYELNVWLDLHGAPGSQNGFDNSGERILYGDLGWLRLNNTKELTLAIWRDMFQTFLNKGDKSPVVGIQIVNEPLGGKIDVSDITEMYYEAFDLFKKNQNSSDNTTFVIHDGFQGIGHWNLELNPTYQNVSHHYFNLTGANYSSQDILVDHHHYEVFTDAQLAETQFARIENIINYGDSIHKELSFHPAVVGEWSGAITDCATWLNGVGVGARYDGSYYNTTLFTTNDKPVGTCISQNSLADWTQDYRDRVRQFIEAQLAIYSSKTTGWIFWNWKTEDAVEWDYLKLKEANLFPSPFDNYTYFKADGSIEEKFSSSLSAQAFPRTTSSVLSSTTTSRKSKNAAISNKLTTSQLLPIKNMSLTWKASVCALAITIAALCASL
;
A
#
# COMPACT_ATOMS: atom_id res chain seq x y z
N MET A 1 61.59 23.46 -36.53
CA MET A 1 62.56 23.34 -37.64
C MET A 1 62.26 22.06 -38.41
N PRO A 2 62.38 22.05 -39.75
CA PRO A 2 61.37 21.44 -40.62
C PRO A 2 61.91 20.31 -41.54
N LEU A 3 61.01 19.86 -42.42
CA LEU A 3 61.14 18.98 -43.61
C LEU A 3 60.90 17.48 -43.37
N LYS A 4 59.82 16.87 -43.88
CA LYS A 4 59.21 16.76 -45.23
C LYS A 4 59.80 15.61 -46.04
N SER A 5 58.91 14.70 -46.47
CA SER A 5 58.89 13.99 -47.76
C SER A 5 57.89 12.83 -47.66
N PHE A 6 56.95 12.49 -48.56
CA PHE A 6 56.58 12.86 -49.94
C PHE A 6 55.41 11.85 -50.27
N PHE A 7 54.28 12.10 -50.95
CA PHE A 7 54.06 12.32 -52.40
C PHE A 7 52.53 12.47 -52.68
N PHE A 8 52.16 13.47 -53.51
CA PHE A 8 51.11 13.57 -54.56
C PHE A 8 49.63 13.18 -54.27
N SER A 9 48.66 14.12 -54.34
CA SER A 9 47.91 14.63 -55.53
C SER A 9 46.95 13.58 -56.13
N ALA A 10 45.66 13.79 -56.45
CA ALA A 10 44.76 14.94 -56.53
C ALA A 10 43.31 14.46 -56.84
N PHE A 11 42.30 15.24 -56.42
CA PHE A 11 40.94 15.48 -57.00
C PHE A 11 39.98 14.30 -57.29
N LEU A 12 38.82 14.17 -56.62
CA LEU A 12 37.53 14.89 -56.72
C LEU A 12 36.50 14.16 -57.64
N VAL A 13 35.26 14.02 -57.15
CA VAL A 13 33.94 14.04 -57.87
C VAL A 13 33.05 12.77 -57.85
N LEU A 14 31.91 12.93 -57.14
CA LEU A 14 30.51 12.47 -57.33
C LEU A 14 30.10 10.97 -57.39
N CYS A 15 29.32 10.61 -56.35
CA CYS A 15 27.93 10.11 -56.35
C CYS A 15 27.42 9.00 -57.30
N LEU A 16 26.65 8.09 -56.66
CA LEU A 16 25.55 7.21 -57.18
C LEU A 16 26.03 5.94 -57.93
N SER A 17 25.59 4.70 -57.65
CA SER A 17 24.38 4.22 -56.98
C SER A 17 24.41 2.70 -56.74
N LYS A 18 23.61 2.27 -55.73
CA LYS A 18 22.84 1.01 -55.58
C LYS A 18 23.50 -0.33 -55.16
N PHE A 19 23.14 -0.70 -53.93
CA PHE A 19 22.59 -2.00 -53.46
C PHE A 19 23.36 -3.31 -53.72
N THR A 20 23.77 -3.99 -52.63
CA THR A 20 23.03 -5.12 -52.02
C THR A 20 23.65 -5.54 -50.66
N GLN A 21 22.81 -5.53 -49.61
CA GLN A 21 22.71 -6.42 -48.43
C GLN A 21 24.01 -6.96 -47.79
N GLY A 22 24.41 -6.56 -46.57
CA GLY A 22 23.85 -6.93 -45.25
C GLY A 22 24.98 -7.67 -44.50
N VAL A 23 25.33 -7.49 -43.22
CA VAL A 23 24.64 -7.09 -41.99
C VAL A 23 25.69 -6.42 -41.08
N GLY A 24 25.36 -5.28 -40.48
CA GLY A 24 26.12 -4.65 -39.41
C GLY A 24 25.14 -3.95 -38.48
N THR A 25 24.97 -4.46 -37.26
CA THR A 25 24.18 -3.84 -36.20
C THR A 25 25.09 -2.96 -35.37
N THR A 26 25.02 -1.64 -35.61
CA THR A 26 25.41 -0.61 -34.66
C THR A 26 24.16 -0.29 -33.83
N GLU A 27 24.21 -0.55 -32.51
CA GLU A 27 23.23 -0.04 -31.56
C GLU A 27 23.30 1.49 -31.56
N LYS A 28 22.19 2.11 -31.98
CA LYS A 28 21.89 3.50 -31.69
C LYS A 28 21.04 3.50 -30.43
N GLU A 29 21.45 4.23 -29.41
CA GLU A 29 20.52 4.78 -28.41
C GLU A 29 19.45 5.58 -29.16
N GLU A 30 18.23 5.04 -29.23
CA GLU A 30 17.06 5.80 -29.66
C GLU A 30 16.58 6.64 -28.48
N SER A 31 16.94 7.93 -28.50
CA SER A 31 16.32 8.94 -27.65
C SER A 31 14.86 9.13 -28.06
N LEU A 32 13.95 9.12 -27.09
CA LEU A 32 12.53 9.41 -27.29
C LEU A 32 12.32 10.78 -27.95
N SER A 33 11.29 10.84 -28.80
CA SER A 33 10.87 12.03 -29.51
C SER A 33 10.29 13.09 -28.56
N PRO A 34 10.30 14.38 -28.97
CA PRO A 34 9.65 15.45 -28.21
C PRO A 34 8.16 15.22 -27.91
N LEU A 35 7.49 14.32 -28.64
CA LEU A 35 6.09 13.94 -28.39
C LEU A 35 5.97 12.93 -27.24
N GLU A 36 6.89 11.98 -27.14
CA GLU A 36 6.98 11.03 -26.01
C GLU A 36 7.39 11.76 -24.72
N LEU A 37 8.26 12.77 -24.85
CA LEU A 37 8.57 13.71 -23.77
C LEU A 37 7.32 14.48 -23.32
N ASN A 38 6.47 14.92 -24.26
CA ASN A 38 5.23 15.64 -23.97
C ASN A 38 4.12 14.75 -23.37
N ILE A 39 4.16 13.44 -23.63
CA ILE A 39 3.29 12.44 -22.99
C ILE A 39 3.76 12.15 -21.57
N LEU A 40 5.08 12.11 -21.33
CA LEU A 40 5.67 12.12 -19.99
C LEU A 40 5.41 13.42 -19.23
N GLN A 41 5.31 14.58 -19.89
CA GLN A 41 5.07 15.89 -19.26
C GLN A 41 3.61 16.10 -18.82
N ASN A 42 2.67 15.37 -19.41
CA ASN A 42 1.26 15.35 -19.01
C ASN A 42 0.96 14.42 -17.81
N LYS A 43 1.99 13.80 -17.21
CA LYS A 43 1.92 12.55 -16.41
C LYS A 43 1.13 12.51 -15.11
N PHE A 44 0.55 13.58 -14.56
CA PHE A 44 -0.32 13.43 -13.37
C PHE A 44 -1.60 14.26 -13.44
N ALA A 45 -1.56 15.50 -13.91
CA ALA A 45 -2.78 16.32 -14.04
C ALA A 45 -3.70 15.91 -15.23
N SER A 46 -3.16 15.29 -16.30
CA SER A 46 -4.00 14.66 -17.33
C SER A 46 -4.16 13.14 -17.14
N TYR A 47 -3.53 12.58 -16.11
CA TYR A 47 -3.49 11.14 -15.80
C TYR A 47 -4.86 10.62 -15.33
N TYR A 48 -5.68 11.52 -14.78
CA TYR A 48 -7.07 11.28 -14.37
C TYR A 48 -8.11 11.79 -15.39
N ALA A 49 -7.64 12.41 -16.48
CA ALA A 49 -8.52 13.02 -17.49
C ALA A 49 -8.64 12.20 -18.79
N ASN A 50 -7.74 11.24 -19.03
CA ASN A 50 -7.77 10.36 -20.20
C ASN A 50 -7.55 8.90 -19.76
N ASP A 51 -8.51 8.03 -20.08
CA ASP A 51 -8.63 6.58 -19.81
C ASP A 51 -7.44 5.69 -20.31
N THR A 52 -6.18 6.10 -20.16
CA THR A 52 -5.06 5.49 -20.93
C THR A 52 -3.86 5.02 -20.12
N ILE A 53 -3.64 5.45 -18.86
CA ILE A 53 -2.48 5.01 -18.06
C ILE A 53 -2.87 4.66 -16.62
N THR A 54 -2.69 3.39 -16.27
CA THR A 54 -2.93 2.84 -14.91
C THR A 54 -1.64 2.84 -14.09
N VAL A 55 -1.70 3.21 -12.80
CA VAL A 55 -0.56 3.03 -11.87
C VAL A 55 -0.26 1.54 -11.73
N LYS A 56 0.99 1.18 -12.04
CA LYS A 56 1.55 -0.17 -11.89
C LYS A 56 2.81 0.00 -11.07
N GLY A 57 2.62 0.14 -9.76
CA GLY A 57 3.65 0.50 -8.82
C GLY A 57 4.22 -0.70 -8.06
N ILE A 58 5.40 -0.47 -7.49
CA ILE A 58 6.04 -1.37 -6.55
C ILE A 58 6.61 -0.57 -5.38
N THR A 59 6.49 -1.09 -4.17
CA THR A 59 7.16 -0.50 -3.01
C THR A 59 8.57 -1.06 -2.86
N ILE A 60 9.51 -0.26 -2.35
CA ILE A 60 10.85 -0.70 -1.91
C ILE A 60 10.98 -0.61 -0.38
N GLY A 61 10.10 -1.31 0.31
CA GLY A 61 10.03 -1.46 1.77
C GLY A 61 11.21 -2.22 2.37
N GLY A 62 11.37 -2.10 3.69
CA GLY A 62 12.54 -2.58 4.43
C GLY A 62 13.86 -1.87 4.06
N TRP A 63 13.82 -0.77 3.30
CA TRP A 63 15.00 0.00 2.90
C TRP A 63 15.26 1.18 3.83
N LEU A 64 14.76 2.39 3.53
CA LEU A 64 15.02 3.60 4.34
C LEU A 64 14.18 3.67 5.63
N VAL A 65 13.22 2.76 5.75
CA VAL A 65 12.60 2.34 7.01
C VAL A 65 12.74 0.82 7.08
N THR A 66 13.41 0.34 8.12
CA THR A 66 13.71 -1.08 8.26
C THR A 66 12.54 -1.84 8.90
N GLU A 67 12.27 -3.05 8.40
CA GLU A 67 11.17 -3.89 8.87
C GLU A 67 11.65 -5.31 9.16
N PRO A 68 11.39 -5.86 10.36
CA PRO A 68 11.94 -7.15 10.76
C PRO A 68 11.57 -8.33 9.87
N TYR A 69 10.35 -8.37 9.34
CA TYR A 69 9.92 -9.50 8.49
C TYR A 69 10.42 -9.39 7.05
N ILE A 70 10.77 -8.19 6.58
CA ILE A 70 11.36 -8.00 5.24
C ILE A 70 12.83 -8.39 5.27
N THR A 71 13.56 -7.91 6.29
CA THR A 71 15.01 -8.14 6.46
C THR A 71 15.33 -8.76 7.83
N PRO A 72 14.89 -10.00 8.13
CA PRO A 72 15.13 -10.64 9.42
C PRO A 72 16.62 -10.80 9.76
N SER A 73 17.51 -10.93 8.77
CA SER A 73 18.95 -11.02 8.99
C SER A 73 19.53 -9.75 9.63
N LEU A 74 19.02 -8.56 9.27
CA LEU A 74 19.42 -7.28 9.85
C LEU A 74 19.20 -7.27 11.38
N TYR A 75 18.02 -7.70 11.82
CA TYR A 75 17.63 -7.72 13.23
C TYR A 75 18.32 -8.85 14.01
N ARG A 76 18.55 -10.01 13.38
CA ARG A 76 19.37 -11.08 13.97
C ARG A 76 20.82 -10.63 14.16
N ASN A 77 21.39 -9.93 13.19
CA ASN A 77 22.74 -9.37 13.28
C ASN A 77 22.81 -8.30 14.37
N ALA A 78 21.87 -7.36 14.39
CA ALA A 78 21.75 -6.35 15.44
C ALA A 78 21.69 -7.00 16.83
N THR A 79 20.87 -8.04 17.01
CA THR A 79 20.77 -8.78 18.27
C THR A 79 22.10 -9.45 18.65
N SER A 80 22.85 -10.00 17.68
CA SER A 80 24.17 -10.58 17.94
C SER A 80 25.19 -9.51 18.36
N LEU A 81 25.20 -8.36 17.69
CA LEU A 81 26.11 -7.25 18.01
C LEU A 81 25.84 -6.72 19.42
N ALA A 82 24.58 -6.54 19.80
CA ALA A 82 24.18 -6.12 21.14
C ALA A 82 24.70 -7.09 22.22
N LYS A 83 24.61 -8.40 21.98
CA LYS A 83 25.14 -9.43 22.88
C LYS A 83 26.67 -9.36 23.01
N GLN A 84 27.37 -9.13 21.91
CA GLN A 84 28.83 -9.01 21.91
C GLN A 84 29.32 -7.75 22.64
N GLN A 85 28.54 -6.67 22.62
CA GLN A 85 28.87 -5.41 23.28
C GLN A 85 28.65 -5.43 24.81
N ASN A 86 28.23 -6.56 25.39
CA ASN A 86 27.78 -6.66 26.78
C ASN A 86 26.78 -5.55 27.12
N SER A 87 25.93 -5.16 26.16
CA SER A 87 24.98 -4.07 26.38
C SER A 87 24.07 -4.46 27.54
N SER A 88 24.19 -3.73 28.66
CA SER A 88 23.43 -3.96 29.90
C SER A 88 21.96 -3.56 29.76
N SER A 89 21.53 -3.12 28.58
CA SER A 89 20.13 -2.91 28.25
C SER A 89 19.44 -4.25 27.98
N ASN A 90 18.52 -4.65 28.87
CA ASN A 90 17.55 -5.74 28.65
C ASN A 90 16.51 -5.42 27.54
N ILE A 91 16.84 -4.56 26.58
CA ILE A 91 15.93 -4.11 25.53
C ILE A 91 15.98 -5.13 24.38
N SER A 92 14.82 -5.69 24.06
CA SER A 92 14.66 -6.50 22.85
C SER A 92 14.69 -5.57 21.63
N ILE A 93 15.48 -5.92 20.61
CA ILE A 93 15.50 -5.21 19.33
C ILE A 93 14.30 -5.71 18.52
N VAL A 94 13.31 -4.85 18.33
CA VAL A 94 12.01 -5.21 17.72
C VAL A 94 11.61 -4.28 16.59
N ASP A 95 12.30 -3.16 16.42
CA ASP A 95 12.07 -2.10 15.44
C ASP A 95 13.38 -1.29 15.28
N GLU A 96 13.41 -0.32 14.36
CA GLU A 96 14.61 0.51 14.12
C GLU A 96 14.95 1.40 15.32
N PHE A 97 13.95 1.86 16.08
CA PHE A 97 14.14 2.64 17.30
C PHE A 97 14.95 1.87 18.35
N THR A 98 14.51 0.66 18.69
CA THR A 98 15.17 -0.21 19.67
C THR A 98 16.50 -0.75 19.16
N LEU A 99 16.66 -0.92 17.84
CA LEU A 99 17.94 -1.23 17.21
C LEU A 99 18.95 -0.11 17.50
N CYS A 100 18.61 1.13 17.14
CA CYS A 100 19.51 2.26 17.31
C CYS A 100 19.82 2.54 18.79
N LYS A 101 18.81 2.37 19.66
CA LYS A 101 18.95 2.56 21.11
C LYS A 101 19.91 1.55 21.73
N THR A 102 19.77 0.28 21.36
CA THR A 102 20.52 -0.82 21.97
C THR A 102 21.98 -0.86 21.50
N LEU A 103 22.22 -0.57 20.22
CA LEU A 103 23.54 -0.63 19.58
C LEU A 103 24.34 0.68 19.72
N GLY A 104 23.66 1.79 19.97
CA GLY A 104 24.25 3.13 19.98
C GLY A 104 24.64 3.63 18.58
N TYR A 105 25.03 4.90 18.49
CA TYR A 105 25.21 5.60 17.21
C TYR A 105 26.18 4.90 16.24
N ASN A 106 27.44 4.69 16.63
CA ASN A 106 28.48 4.18 15.71
C ASN A 106 28.17 2.80 15.13
N THR A 107 27.67 1.89 15.98
CA THR A 107 27.33 0.53 15.58
C THR A 107 26.11 0.52 14.64
N SER A 108 25.09 1.31 14.99
CA SER A 108 23.86 1.42 14.20
C SER A 108 24.14 2.07 12.85
N LEU A 109 24.94 3.15 12.83
CA LEU A 109 25.37 3.82 11.60
C LEU A 109 26.09 2.85 10.66
N THR A 110 27.05 2.07 11.18
CA THR A 110 27.78 1.08 10.36
C THR A 110 26.86 0.00 9.80
N LEU A 111 25.95 -0.51 10.64
CA LEU A 111 25.01 -1.56 10.25
C LEU A 111 24.01 -1.06 9.20
N LEU A 112 23.40 0.10 9.43
CA LEU A 112 22.37 0.68 8.57
C LEU A 112 22.95 1.26 7.27
N ASP A 113 24.13 1.90 7.29
CA ASP A 113 24.80 2.33 6.04
C ASP A 113 25.12 1.13 5.13
N ASN A 114 25.59 0.02 5.70
CA ASN A 114 25.81 -1.21 4.94
C ASN A 114 24.49 -1.78 4.38
N HIS A 115 23.43 -1.80 5.19
CA HIS A 115 22.09 -2.22 4.76
C HIS A 115 21.59 -1.35 3.59
N PHE A 116 21.54 -0.03 3.76
CA PHE A 116 21.03 0.88 2.73
C PHE A 116 21.84 0.82 1.43
N LYS A 117 23.16 0.59 1.52
CA LYS A 117 24.03 0.45 0.35
C LYS A 117 23.79 -0.83 -0.45
N THR A 118 23.31 -1.89 0.19
CA THR A 118 23.28 -3.24 -0.41
C THR A 118 21.88 -3.80 -0.61
N TRP A 119 20.89 -3.32 0.14
CA TRP A 119 19.52 -3.80 0.04
C TRP A 119 18.85 -3.35 -1.26
N ILE A 120 18.88 -2.07 -1.60
CA ILE A 120 18.38 -1.55 -2.89
C ILE A 120 19.54 -0.87 -3.62
N THR A 121 19.68 -1.22 -4.89
CA THR A 121 20.74 -0.76 -5.78
C THR A 121 20.19 -0.25 -7.11
N GLU A 122 21.04 0.31 -7.95
CA GLU A 122 20.65 0.75 -9.30
C GLU A 122 20.09 -0.39 -10.15
N ASP A 123 20.63 -1.60 -9.99
CA ASP A 123 20.17 -2.81 -10.70
C ASP A 123 18.72 -3.14 -10.36
N ASP A 124 18.28 -2.89 -9.12
CA ASP A 124 16.88 -3.05 -8.74
C ASP A 124 15.98 -2.12 -9.55
N PHE A 125 16.37 -0.86 -9.78
CA PHE A 125 15.57 0.09 -10.57
C PHE A 125 15.52 -0.28 -12.07
N GLU A 126 16.62 -0.77 -12.63
CA GLU A 126 16.66 -1.31 -13.99
C GLU A 126 15.70 -2.50 -14.14
N GLN A 127 15.75 -3.43 -13.17
CA GLN A 127 14.85 -4.56 -13.13
C GLN A 127 13.41 -4.12 -12.96
N ILE A 128 13.09 -3.20 -12.04
CA ILE A 128 11.73 -2.68 -11.84
C ILE A 128 11.14 -2.18 -13.17
N LYS A 129 11.88 -1.35 -13.91
CA LYS A 129 11.46 -0.87 -15.23
C LYS A 129 11.26 -2.01 -16.22
N THR A 130 12.22 -2.94 -16.30
CA THR A 130 12.18 -4.10 -17.21
C THR A 130 11.02 -5.05 -16.91
N ASN A 131 10.58 -5.11 -15.66
CA ASN A 131 9.43 -5.89 -15.21
C ASN A 131 8.08 -5.25 -15.57
N GLY A 132 8.08 -4.02 -16.12
CA GLY A 132 6.89 -3.32 -16.61
C GLY A 132 6.24 -2.40 -15.58
N PHE A 133 6.86 -2.17 -14.42
CA PHE A 133 6.41 -1.17 -13.47
C PHE A 133 6.67 0.25 -14.00
N ASN A 134 5.83 1.19 -13.59
CA ASN A 134 5.95 2.60 -13.97
C ASN A 134 6.14 3.55 -12.77
N LEU A 135 6.04 3.03 -11.54
CA LEU A 135 6.14 3.81 -10.31
C LEU A 135 6.85 3.02 -9.20
N VAL A 136 7.67 3.71 -8.41
CA VAL A 136 8.29 3.19 -7.18
C VAL A 136 7.78 4.01 -5.99
N ARG A 137 7.19 3.35 -5.00
CA ARG A 137 6.87 3.96 -3.70
C ARG A 137 8.05 3.78 -2.75
N ILE A 138 8.51 4.89 -2.16
CA ILE A 138 9.71 4.93 -1.31
C ILE A 138 9.31 5.37 0.11
N PRO A 139 9.17 4.42 1.05
CA PRO A 139 9.03 4.70 2.47
C PRO A 139 10.26 5.42 3.02
N ILE A 140 10.07 6.51 3.78
CA ILE A 140 11.13 7.19 4.53
C ILE A 140 10.63 7.66 5.90
N GLY A 141 11.42 7.47 6.95
CA GLY A 141 11.06 7.89 8.31
C GLY A 141 11.42 9.35 8.59
N TYR A 142 10.68 9.99 9.51
CA TYR A 142 10.94 11.38 9.94
C TYR A 142 12.39 11.59 10.42
N TRP A 143 13.01 10.53 10.95
CA TRP A 143 14.39 10.58 11.44
C TRP A 143 15.40 10.90 10.33
N ALA A 144 15.07 10.71 9.04
CA ALA A 144 15.90 11.12 7.91
C ALA A 144 16.28 12.62 7.93
N TRP A 145 15.50 13.46 8.62
CA TRP A 145 15.75 14.91 8.80
C TRP A 145 16.49 15.28 10.09
N LYS A 146 17.01 14.30 10.84
CA LYS A 146 17.89 14.57 11.99
C LYS A 146 19.21 15.13 11.50
N GLN A 147 19.59 16.31 12.01
CA GLN A 147 20.80 17.02 11.61
C GLN A 147 21.98 16.75 12.55
N ASN A 148 21.70 16.37 13.81
CA ASN A 148 22.72 16.04 14.78
C ASN A 148 22.20 15.06 15.83
N THR A 149 22.67 13.81 15.80
CA THR A 149 22.28 12.80 16.80
C THR A 149 22.72 13.16 18.23
N ASP A 150 23.94 13.67 18.45
CA ASP A 150 24.44 13.99 19.80
C ASP A 150 23.59 15.03 20.53
N LYS A 151 23.00 15.96 19.79
CA LYS A 151 22.15 17.04 20.31
C LYS A 151 20.65 16.74 20.18
N ASN A 152 20.27 15.62 19.58
CA ASN A 152 18.88 15.33 19.22
C ASN A 152 18.24 16.47 18.41
N LEU A 153 19.02 17.07 17.52
CA LEU A 153 18.64 18.25 16.76
C LEU A 153 18.13 17.84 15.37
N TYR A 154 16.95 18.33 15.04
CA TYR A 154 16.30 18.24 13.74
C TYR A 154 16.35 19.57 13.01
N ILE A 155 15.88 19.56 11.76
CA ILE A 155 15.58 20.77 10.99
C ILE A 155 14.77 21.78 11.81
N ASP A 156 14.89 23.06 11.43
CA ASP A 156 14.30 24.21 12.14
C ASP A 156 14.68 24.35 13.61
N ASN A 157 15.82 23.78 14.01
CA ASN A 157 16.32 23.76 15.39
C ASN A 157 15.37 23.08 16.39
N ILE A 158 14.52 22.16 15.92
CA ILE A 158 13.63 21.40 16.79
C ILE A 158 14.46 20.33 17.51
N THR A 159 14.33 20.25 18.83
CA THR A 159 14.97 19.18 19.62
C THR A 159 13.96 18.07 19.88
N PHE A 160 14.22 16.87 19.39
CA PHE A 160 13.38 15.70 19.59
C PHE A 160 14.21 14.49 19.96
N ASN A 161 13.95 13.93 21.15
CA ASN A 161 14.76 12.87 21.72
C ASN A 161 14.33 11.50 21.20
N ASP A 162 15.15 10.93 20.33
CA ASP A 162 15.01 9.59 19.80
C ASP A 162 16.42 8.99 19.57
N PRO A 163 16.54 7.67 19.44
CA PRO A 163 17.82 7.01 19.28
C PRO A 163 18.29 6.95 17.83
N TYR A 164 17.49 7.38 16.85
CA TYR A 164 17.76 7.14 15.44
C TYR A 164 19.10 7.74 15.00
N VAL A 165 19.74 7.03 14.07
CA VAL A 165 20.91 7.50 13.34
C VAL A 165 20.45 8.00 11.98
N SER A 166 20.83 9.23 11.66
CA SER A 166 20.46 9.81 10.38
C SER A 166 21.53 10.79 9.94
N ASP A 167 21.69 11.98 10.53
CA ASP A 167 22.68 12.97 10.05
C ASP A 167 22.73 13.09 8.49
N GLY A 168 21.58 12.90 7.82
CA GLY A 168 21.42 12.87 6.35
C GLY A 168 21.65 11.52 5.65
N LEU A 169 21.83 10.42 6.38
CA LEU A 169 22.13 9.09 5.85
C LEU A 169 21.05 8.58 4.90
N GLN A 170 19.79 8.55 5.33
CA GLN A 170 18.66 8.09 4.52
C GLN A 170 18.46 9.01 3.30
N LEU A 171 18.58 10.33 3.48
CA LEU A 171 18.45 11.31 2.40
C LEU A 171 19.52 11.13 1.32
N LYS A 172 20.75 10.75 1.68
CA LYS A 172 21.81 10.38 0.72
C LYS A 172 21.36 9.22 -0.18
N TYR A 173 20.78 8.16 0.39
CA TYR A 173 20.33 7.01 -0.39
C TYR A 173 19.04 7.31 -1.18
N LEU A 174 18.14 8.13 -0.63
CA LEU A 174 16.99 8.66 -1.38
C LEU A 174 17.46 9.40 -2.65
N ASN A 175 18.45 10.27 -2.55
CA ASN A 175 18.99 10.99 -3.72
C ASN A 175 19.49 10.03 -4.81
N ASN A 176 20.20 8.97 -4.43
CA ASN A 176 20.61 7.94 -5.40
C ASN A 176 19.40 7.28 -6.08
N ALA A 177 18.36 6.93 -5.31
CA ALA A 177 17.13 6.36 -5.88
C ALA A 177 16.42 7.33 -6.83
N LEU A 178 16.42 8.64 -6.55
CA LEU A 178 15.84 9.63 -7.47
C LEU A 178 16.67 9.72 -8.77
N GLU A 179 17.99 9.64 -8.70
CA GLU A 179 18.85 9.57 -9.90
C GLU A 179 18.57 8.31 -10.72
N TRP A 180 18.43 7.15 -10.07
CA TRP A 180 18.09 5.89 -10.75
C TRP A 180 16.69 5.92 -11.34
N ALA A 181 15.71 6.45 -10.61
CA ALA A 181 14.34 6.61 -11.09
C ALA A 181 14.30 7.49 -12.34
N GLN A 182 15.01 8.61 -12.32
CA GLN A 182 15.14 9.48 -13.49
C GLN A 182 15.79 8.74 -14.67
N LYS A 183 16.89 8.02 -14.43
CA LYS A 183 17.62 7.26 -15.47
C LYS A 183 16.74 6.21 -16.15
N TYR A 184 15.94 5.48 -15.38
CA TYR A 184 15.07 4.40 -15.89
C TYR A 184 13.62 4.85 -16.15
N GLU A 185 13.37 6.16 -16.11
CA GLU A 185 12.06 6.78 -16.37
C GLU A 185 10.93 6.20 -15.48
N LEU A 186 11.26 5.94 -14.22
CA LEU A 186 10.32 5.53 -13.19
C LEU A 186 9.82 6.76 -12.44
N ASN A 187 8.51 6.79 -12.22
CA ASN A 187 7.92 7.77 -11.32
C ASN A 187 8.20 7.37 -9.87
N VAL A 188 8.25 8.35 -8.96
CA VAL A 188 8.48 8.14 -7.53
C VAL A 188 7.33 8.72 -6.73
N TRP A 189 6.80 7.90 -5.85
CA TRP A 189 5.91 8.31 -4.78
C TRP A 189 6.70 8.29 -3.48
N LEU A 190 6.99 9.48 -2.94
CA LEU A 190 7.72 9.63 -1.69
C LEU A 190 6.74 9.59 -0.51
N ASP A 191 6.97 8.71 0.44
CA ASP A 191 6.05 8.44 1.54
C ASP A 191 6.71 8.65 2.90
N LEU A 192 6.19 9.59 3.70
CA LEU A 192 6.61 9.74 5.09
C LEU A 192 6.01 8.59 5.92
N HIS A 193 6.79 7.51 6.01
CA HIS A 193 6.30 6.22 6.48
C HIS A 193 6.28 6.10 8.01
N GLY A 194 7.05 6.93 8.72
CA GLY A 194 7.08 6.98 10.18
C GLY A 194 7.09 8.41 10.69
N ALA A 195 6.17 8.73 11.58
CA ALA A 195 6.03 10.04 12.21
C ALA A 195 6.55 10.03 13.67
N PRO A 196 6.98 11.17 14.24
CA PRO A 196 7.53 11.23 15.59
C PRO A 196 6.53 10.77 16.65
N GLY A 197 6.95 9.82 17.49
CA GLY A 197 6.11 9.17 18.49
C GLY A 197 5.18 8.08 17.94
N SER A 198 5.34 7.70 16.67
CA SER A 198 4.52 6.73 15.94
C SER A 198 3.06 7.14 15.74
N GLN A 199 2.60 7.03 14.49
CA GLN A 199 1.21 7.28 14.08
C GLN A 199 0.31 6.03 14.17
N ASN A 200 0.87 4.85 14.41
CA ASN A 200 0.11 3.59 14.44
C ASN A 200 0.56 2.56 15.49
N GLY A 201 1.79 2.70 15.99
CA GLY A 201 2.41 1.78 16.94
C GLY A 201 2.90 0.49 16.30
N PHE A 202 2.98 0.42 14.98
CA PHE A 202 3.56 -0.70 14.23
C PHE A 202 5.08 -0.56 14.16
N ASP A 203 5.79 -1.66 13.91
CA ASP A 203 7.25 -1.61 13.71
C ASP A 203 7.63 -0.89 12.41
N ASN A 204 6.77 -0.94 11.37
CA ASN A 204 6.94 -0.21 10.12
C ASN A 204 6.95 1.32 10.29
N SER A 205 6.43 1.88 11.40
CA SER A 205 6.59 3.32 11.68
C SER A 205 7.94 3.68 12.32
N GLY A 206 8.79 2.67 12.56
CA GLY A 206 10.08 2.76 13.24
C GLY A 206 10.03 2.55 14.76
N GLU A 207 8.88 2.74 15.41
CA GLU A 207 8.71 2.65 16.88
C GLU A 207 7.43 1.88 17.23
N ARG A 208 7.58 0.60 17.58
CA ARG A 208 6.47 -0.29 17.89
C ARG A 208 5.90 0.00 19.28
N ILE A 209 4.62 0.36 19.32
CA ILE A 209 3.85 0.65 20.53
C ILE A 209 2.60 -0.26 20.56
N LEU A 210 2.81 -1.52 20.94
CA LEU A 210 1.74 -2.53 20.87
C LEU A 210 0.56 -2.22 21.80
N TYR A 211 0.83 -1.85 23.06
CA TYR A 211 -0.20 -1.63 24.09
C TYR A 211 -0.25 -0.21 24.66
N GLY A 212 0.68 0.65 24.26
CA GLY A 212 0.76 2.02 24.75
C GLY A 212 -0.04 3.01 23.90
N ASP A 213 -0.10 4.22 24.40
CA ASP A 213 -0.62 5.37 23.66
C ASP A 213 0.38 5.84 22.61
N LEU A 214 -0.14 6.25 21.46
CA LEU A 214 0.65 6.83 20.38
C LEU A 214 1.11 8.26 20.73
N GLY A 215 2.28 8.66 20.24
CA GLY A 215 2.86 9.98 20.49
C GLY A 215 2.54 11.00 19.39
N TRP A 216 2.26 10.55 18.17
CA TRP A 216 1.92 11.44 17.06
C TRP A 216 0.61 12.19 17.35
N LEU A 217 0.60 13.50 17.10
CA LEU A 217 -0.47 14.47 17.42
C LEU A 217 -0.81 14.65 18.92
N ARG A 218 -0.45 13.70 19.80
CA ARG A 218 -0.67 13.82 21.24
C ARG A 218 0.31 14.76 21.95
N LEU A 219 1.53 14.90 21.42
CA LEU A 219 2.59 15.70 22.02
C LEU A 219 2.88 16.93 21.14
N ASN A 220 3.00 18.12 21.73
CA ASN A 220 3.22 19.34 20.93
C ASN A 220 4.46 19.28 20.03
N ASN A 221 5.54 18.67 20.51
CA ASN A 221 6.79 18.55 19.76
C ASN A 221 6.71 17.53 18.61
N THR A 222 5.78 16.57 18.62
CA THR A 222 5.59 15.62 17.50
C THR A 222 4.85 16.29 16.34
N LYS A 223 3.81 17.10 16.62
CA LYS A 223 3.13 17.92 15.60
C LYS A 223 4.09 18.93 14.96
N GLU A 224 4.82 19.69 15.78
CA GLU A 224 5.78 20.71 15.29
C GLU A 224 6.86 20.09 14.38
N LEU A 225 7.45 18.96 14.79
CA LEU A 225 8.45 18.27 13.98
C LEU A 225 7.87 17.70 12.68
N THR A 226 6.64 17.15 12.72
CA THR A 226 5.97 16.65 11.51
C THR A 226 5.76 17.77 10.48
N LEU A 227 5.26 18.93 10.93
CA LEU A 227 5.07 20.10 10.05
C LEU A 227 6.39 20.64 9.48
N ALA A 228 7.45 20.65 10.28
CA ALA A 228 8.79 21.05 9.81
C ALA A 228 9.28 20.12 8.68
N ILE A 229 9.09 18.81 8.84
CA ILE A 229 9.49 17.80 7.86
C ILE A 229 8.68 17.92 6.58
N TRP A 230 7.36 18.07 6.66
CA TRP A 230 6.55 18.31 5.47
C TRP A 230 6.94 19.58 4.73
N ARG A 231 7.21 20.67 5.46
CA ARG A 231 7.70 21.90 4.85
C ARG A 231 9.00 21.67 4.10
N ASP A 232 9.98 20.98 4.69
CA ASP A 232 11.23 20.65 4.01
C ASP A 232 11.01 19.73 2.81
N MET A 233 10.19 18.68 2.93
CA MET A 233 9.83 17.80 1.82
C MET A 233 9.22 18.59 0.65
N PHE A 234 8.26 19.48 0.92
CA PHE A 234 7.61 20.26 -0.12
C PHE A 234 8.58 21.27 -0.77
N GLN A 235 9.43 21.94 0.01
CA GLN A 235 10.47 22.83 -0.53
C GLN A 235 11.53 22.08 -1.35
N THR A 236 11.85 20.86 -0.94
CA THR A 236 12.89 20.03 -1.53
C THR A 236 12.42 19.30 -2.78
N PHE A 237 11.17 18.85 -2.87
CA PHE A 237 10.71 17.99 -3.96
C PHE A 237 9.70 18.63 -4.91
N LEU A 238 9.05 19.74 -4.53
CA LEU A 238 8.21 20.50 -5.45
C LEU A 238 9.03 21.45 -6.33
N ASN A 239 8.40 21.86 -7.42
CA ASN A 239 8.84 22.85 -8.39
C ASN A 239 10.15 22.49 -9.09
N LYS A 240 10.42 21.19 -9.25
CA LYS A 240 11.65 20.70 -9.93
C LYS A 240 11.50 20.57 -11.45
N GLY A 241 10.30 20.83 -11.97
CA GLY A 241 9.99 20.77 -13.40
C GLY A 241 10.12 19.34 -13.95
N ASP A 242 10.18 19.24 -15.28
CA ASP A 242 10.05 17.99 -16.04
C ASP A 242 11.12 16.92 -15.75
N LYS A 243 12.16 17.28 -15.01
CA LYS A 243 13.25 16.36 -14.64
C LYS A 243 13.00 15.63 -13.32
N SER A 244 11.99 16.03 -12.55
CA SER A 244 11.66 15.36 -11.29
C SER A 244 11.07 13.97 -11.54
N PRO A 245 11.62 12.90 -10.94
CA PRO A 245 10.92 11.63 -10.89
C PRO A 245 9.80 11.64 -9.84
N VAL A 246 9.82 12.55 -8.86
CA VAL A 246 8.81 12.63 -7.80
C VAL A 246 7.50 13.17 -8.38
N VAL A 247 6.45 12.35 -8.29
CA VAL A 247 5.11 12.66 -8.80
C VAL A 247 4.05 12.69 -7.71
N GLY A 248 4.32 12.06 -6.57
CA GLY A 248 3.41 11.99 -5.44
C GLY A 248 4.18 12.15 -4.13
N ILE A 249 3.62 12.92 -3.21
CA ILE A 249 4.15 13.04 -1.85
C ILE A 249 3.04 12.66 -0.88
N GLN A 250 3.25 11.57 -0.15
CA GLN A 250 2.35 11.11 0.91
C GLN A 250 2.82 11.63 2.25
N ILE A 251 1.91 12.33 2.91
CA ILE A 251 2.22 13.08 4.11
C ILE A 251 2.39 12.18 5.33
N VAL A 252 1.70 11.05 5.40
CA VAL A 252 1.90 10.07 6.46
C VAL A 252 1.32 8.72 6.03
N ASN A 253 2.08 7.67 6.28
CA ASN A 253 1.61 6.30 6.12
C ASN A 253 0.71 5.86 7.28
N GLU A 254 -0.43 5.23 7.00
CA GLU A 254 -1.20 4.45 7.96
C GLU A 254 -1.44 5.10 9.35
N PRO A 255 -1.92 6.35 9.48
CA PRO A 255 -2.27 6.85 10.80
C PRO A 255 -3.47 6.07 11.36
N LEU A 256 -3.32 5.52 12.57
CA LEU A 256 -4.29 4.59 13.13
C LEU A 256 -5.46 5.35 13.78
N GLY A 257 -6.49 5.68 12.98
CA GLY A 257 -7.70 6.36 13.45
C GLY A 257 -8.49 5.62 14.55
N GLY A 258 -8.21 4.33 14.78
CA GLY A 258 -8.74 3.59 15.93
C GLY A 258 -8.05 3.91 17.28
N LYS A 259 -6.89 4.60 17.24
CA LYS A 259 -6.11 5.02 18.43
C LYS A 259 -5.88 6.53 18.50
N ILE A 260 -5.98 7.24 17.38
CA ILE A 260 -5.83 8.69 17.27
C ILE A 260 -7.19 9.28 16.92
N ASP A 261 -7.57 10.40 17.51
CA ASP A 261 -8.83 11.05 17.17
C ASP A 261 -8.83 11.40 15.68
N VAL A 262 -9.84 10.92 14.95
CA VAL A 262 -9.96 11.16 13.51
C VAL A 262 -10.08 12.65 13.20
N SER A 263 -10.65 13.44 14.11
CA SER A 263 -10.71 14.90 13.95
C SER A 263 -9.33 15.57 14.01
N ASP A 264 -8.41 15.05 14.83
CA ASP A 264 -7.01 15.51 14.88
C ASP A 264 -6.27 15.12 13.59
N ILE A 265 -6.51 13.91 13.06
CA ILE A 265 -5.96 13.48 11.76
C ILE A 265 -6.46 14.40 10.64
N THR A 266 -7.77 14.66 10.60
CA THR A 266 -8.39 15.54 9.62
C THR A 266 -7.79 16.95 9.68
N GLU A 267 -7.70 17.56 10.87
CA GLU A 267 -7.05 18.87 11.04
C GLU A 267 -5.61 18.87 10.51
N MET A 268 -4.85 17.82 10.84
CA MET A 268 -3.45 17.70 10.39
C MET A 268 -3.34 17.56 8.87
N TYR A 269 -4.27 16.85 8.22
CA TYR A 269 -4.32 16.73 6.76
C TYR A 269 -4.62 18.07 6.09
N TYR A 270 -5.52 18.88 6.67
CA TYR A 270 -5.76 20.25 6.21
C TYR A 270 -4.53 21.15 6.34
N GLU A 271 -3.82 21.10 7.48
CA GLU A 271 -2.57 21.85 7.66
C GLU A 271 -1.49 21.44 6.66
N ALA A 272 -1.33 20.13 6.44
CA ALA A 272 -0.39 19.59 5.47
C ALA A 272 -0.72 20.06 4.04
N PHE A 273 -1.99 20.03 3.67
CA PHE A 273 -2.45 20.46 2.35
C PHE A 273 -2.25 21.95 2.13
N ASP A 274 -2.55 22.79 3.13
CA ASP A 274 -2.28 24.23 3.08
C ASP A 274 -0.77 24.51 2.92
N LEU A 275 0.08 23.80 3.65
CA LEU A 275 1.54 23.85 3.49
C LEU A 275 1.97 23.44 2.07
N PHE A 276 1.40 22.37 1.53
CA PHE A 276 1.69 21.89 0.19
C PHE A 276 1.32 22.94 -0.86
N LYS A 277 0.08 23.46 -0.83
CA LYS A 277 -0.38 24.48 -1.78
C LYS A 277 0.38 25.80 -1.68
N LYS A 278 0.85 26.20 -0.49
CA LYS A 278 1.72 27.37 -0.31
C LYS A 278 3.08 27.21 -0.98
N ASN A 279 3.61 25.98 -1.08
CA ASN A 279 4.90 25.70 -1.69
C ASN A 279 4.78 25.25 -3.15
N GLN A 280 3.60 24.86 -3.63
CA GLN A 280 3.38 24.39 -5.00
C GLN A 280 3.12 25.56 -5.98
N ASN A 281 3.96 25.70 -7.00
CA ASN A 281 3.72 26.63 -8.10
C ASN A 281 2.64 26.07 -9.04
N SER A 282 1.95 26.95 -9.77
CA SER A 282 0.88 26.55 -10.71
C SER A 282 1.32 25.65 -11.87
N SER A 283 2.62 25.58 -12.16
CA SER A 283 3.19 24.69 -13.19
C SER A 283 3.62 23.32 -12.65
N ASP A 284 3.59 23.14 -11.33
CA ASP A 284 3.95 21.87 -10.70
C ASP A 284 2.73 20.95 -10.66
N ASN A 285 2.92 19.69 -11.07
CA ASN A 285 1.87 18.68 -11.18
C ASN A 285 2.04 17.54 -10.18
N THR A 286 2.90 17.70 -9.17
CA THR A 286 3.04 16.72 -8.08
C THR A 286 1.72 16.58 -7.35
N THR A 287 1.33 15.35 -7.06
CA THR A 287 0.09 15.03 -6.37
C THR A 287 0.30 15.01 -4.86
N PHE A 288 -0.61 15.64 -4.14
CA PHE A 288 -0.70 15.54 -2.69
C PHE A 288 -1.46 14.27 -2.33
N VAL A 289 -0.86 13.43 -1.47
CA VAL A 289 -1.41 12.12 -1.13
C VAL A 289 -1.64 11.98 0.36
N ILE A 290 -2.80 11.43 0.72
CA ILE A 290 -3.17 11.05 2.08
C ILE A 290 -3.41 9.55 2.16
N HIS A 291 -3.04 8.92 3.27
CA HIS A 291 -3.54 7.58 3.59
C HIS A 291 -5.00 7.66 4.07
N ASP A 292 -5.77 6.59 3.89
CA ASP A 292 -7.19 6.57 4.27
C ASP A 292 -7.48 6.59 5.80
N GLY A 293 -6.45 6.64 6.65
CA GLY A 293 -6.56 6.58 8.11
C GLY A 293 -7.29 5.36 8.68
N PHE A 294 -7.35 4.25 7.92
CA PHE A 294 -8.18 3.06 8.19
C PHE A 294 -9.68 3.36 8.31
N GLN A 295 -10.14 4.45 7.69
CA GLN A 295 -11.56 4.78 7.62
C GLN A 295 -12.22 4.04 6.46
N GLY A 296 -13.55 3.92 6.52
CA GLY A 296 -14.31 3.34 5.41
C GLY A 296 -14.13 4.15 4.12
N ILE A 297 -14.08 3.44 2.97
CA ILE A 297 -14.04 4.05 1.64
C ILE A 297 -15.10 5.15 1.51
N GLY A 298 -14.70 6.31 0.99
CA GLY A 298 -15.52 7.50 0.88
C GLY A 298 -15.68 8.35 2.15
N HIS A 299 -15.00 8.02 3.25
CA HIS A 299 -14.90 8.91 4.41
C HIS A 299 -14.33 10.28 4.01
N TRP A 300 -13.22 10.29 3.26
CA TRP A 300 -12.55 11.52 2.82
C TRP A 300 -13.35 12.32 1.79
N ASN A 301 -14.28 11.69 1.07
CA ASN A 301 -15.25 12.43 0.26
C ASN A 301 -16.06 13.39 1.11
N LEU A 302 -16.36 13.04 2.36
CA LEU A 302 -17.09 13.91 3.27
C LEU A 302 -16.14 14.94 3.88
N GLU A 303 -14.95 14.52 4.30
CA GLU A 303 -14.03 15.37 5.08
C GLU A 303 -13.13 16.32 4.26
N LEU A 304 -12.83 16.02 2.98
CA LEU A 304 -11.89 16.76 2.12
C LEU A 304 -12.48 17.16 0.76
N ASN A 305 -13.81 17.30 0.72
CA ASN A 305 -14.50 17.85 -0.45
C ASN A 305 -15.09 19.23 -0.15
N PRO A 306 -14.55 20.30 -0.77
CA PRO A 306 -14.98 21.67 -0.50
C PRO A 306 -16.42 21.97 -0.96
N THR A 307 -17.04 21.07 -1.74
CA THR A 307 -18.45 21.22 -2.17
C THR A 307 -19.47 20.72 -1.13
N TYR A 308 -19.07 19.92 -0.14
CA TYR A 308 -19.97 19.48 0.93
C TYR A 308 -20.00 20.49 2.10
N GLN A 309 -21.08 21.26 2.15
CA GLN A 309 -21.26 22.41 3.07
C GLN A 309 -21.17 22.07 4.57
N ASN A 310 -21.44 20.83 4.98
CA ASN A 310 -21.42 20.44 6.39
C ASN A 310 -20.00 20.26 6.95
N VAL A 311 -19.01 20.08 6.09
CA VAL A 311 -17.60 19.91 6.44
C VAL A 311 -16.81 21.20 6.21
N SER A 312 -17.28 22.03 5.27
CA SER A 312 -16.62 23.27 4.86
C SER A 312 -16.65 24.42 5.88
N HIS A 313 -17.16 24.25 7.09
CA HIS A 313 -17.17 25.34 8.08
C HIS A 313 -16.14 25.15 9.20
N HIS A 314 -15.83 23.91 9.59
CA HIS A 314 -14.90 23.66 10.70
C HIS A 314 -13.44 23.75 10.25
N TYR A 315 -13.08 23.13 9.12
CA TYR A 315 -11.69 23.01 8.68
C TYR A 315 -11.36 23.73 7.37
N PHE A 316 -12.34 24.09 6.53
CA PHE A 316 -12.09 24.83 5.29
C PHE A 316 -11.39 26.19 5.51
N ASN A 317 -11.66 26.84 6.66
CA ASN A 317 -10.97 28.07 7.03
C ASN A 317 -9.48 27.86 7.39
N LEU A 318 -9.03 26.62 7.61
CA LEU A 318 -7.63 26.30 7.87
C LEU A 318 -6.79 26.31 6.58
N THR A 319 -7.41 26.01 5.43
CA THR A 319 -6.75 26.17 4.13
C THR A 319 -6.97 27.59 3.61
N GLY A 320 -5.88 28.33 3.41
CA GLY A 320 -5.93 29.61 2.70
C GLY A 320 -6.10 29.46 1.18
N ALA A 321 -6.20 28.22 0.67
CA ALA A 321 -6.23 27.88 -0.74
C ALA A 321 -7.64 27.48 -1.20
N ASN A 322 -8.01 27.94 -2.41
CA ASN A 322 -9.13 27.36 -3.15
C ASN A 322 -8.64 26.08 -3.85
N TYR A 323 -9.36 24.97 -3.69
CA TYR A 323 -8.95 23.67 -4.23
C TYR A 323 -10.16 22.85 -4.71
N SER A 324 -9.87 21.80 -5.48
CA SER A 324 -10.82 20.75 -5.85
C SER A 324 -10.50 19.50 -5.03
N SER A 325 -11.51 18.70 -4.66
CA SER A 325 -11.26 17.38 -4.05
C SER A 325 -10.34 16.51 -4.92
N GLN A 326 -10.38 16.70 -6.24
CA GLN A 326 -9.52 16.03 -7.21
C GLN A 326 -8.02 16.39 -7.10
N ASP A 327 -7.66 17.41 -6.30
CA ASP A 327 -6.26 17.76 -6.02
C ASP A 327 -5.62 16.85 -4.94
N ILE A 328 -6.42 16.00 -4.30
CA ILE A 328 -6.02 15.13 -3.19
C ILE A 328 -6.25 13.67 -3.59
N LEU A 329 -5.17 12.89 -3.60
CA LEU A 329 -5.22 11.45 -3.84
C LEU A 329 -5.36 10.69 -2.53
N VAL A 330 -6.28 9.74 -2.50
CA VAL A 330 -6.47 8.81 -1.38
C VAL A 330 -5.73 7.51 -1.65
N ASP A 331 -4.81 7.20 -0.74
CA ASP A 331 -4.08 5.95 -0.69
C ASP A 331 -4.82 4.95 0.20
N HIS A 332 -5.21 3.84 -0.42
CA HIS A 332 -5.90 2.73 0.21
C HIS A 332 -4.99 1.52 0.35
N HIS A 333 -4.89 0.98 1.56
CA HIS A 333 -4.18 -0.27 1.82
C HIS A 333 -5.17 -1.41 1.97
N HIS A 334 -4.91 -2.54 1.30
CA HIS A 334 -5.82 -3.69 1.35
C HIS A 334 -5.09 -5.00 1.62
N TYR A 335 -5.45 -5.62 2.75
CA TYR A 335 -4.93 -6.91 3.18
C TYR A 335 -6.04 -7.73 3.84
N GLU A 336 -6.01 -9.06 3.66
CA GLU A 336 -6.97 -10.00 4.26
C GLU A 336 -6.31 -11.00 5.22
N VAL A 337 -5.37 -10.53 6.03
CA VAL A 337 -4.57 -11.41 6.90
C VAL A 337 -4.44 -10.93 8.35
N PHE A 338 -4.91 -9.73 8.69
CA PHE A 338 -4.62 -9.13 10.01
C PHE A 338 -5.72 -9.32 11.06
N THR A 339 -6.72 -10.15 10.79
CA THR A 339 -7.77 -10.54 11.73
C THR A 339 -8.12 -12.03 11.58
N ASP A 340 -8.62 -12.65 12.65
CA ASP A 340 -9.09 -14.05 12.60
C ASP A 340 -10.16 -14.27 11.54
N ALA A 341 -11.10 -13.31 11.42
CA ALA A 341 -12.17 -13.37 10.44
C ALA A 341 -11.64 -13.40 9.01
N GLN A 342 -10.72 -12.49 8.65
CA GLN A 342 -10.13 -12.46 7.30
C GLN A 342 -9.34 -13.72 6.97
N LEU A 343 -8.62 -14.28 7.95
CA LEU A 343 -7.84 -15.51 7.77
C LEU A 343 -8.72 -16.74 7.61
N ALA A 344 -9.90 -16.77 8.24
CA ALA A 344 -10.87 -17.83 8.13
C ALA A 344 -11.69 -17.80 6.82
N GLU A 345 -11.56 -16.74 6.02
CA GLU A 345 -12.32 -16.60 4.78
C GLU A 345 -12.02 -17.69 3.77
N THR A 346 -13.06 -18.09 3.04
CA THR A 346 -12.91 -19.00 1.91
C THR A 346 -12.29 -18.27 0.72
N GLN A 347 -11.69 -19.02 -0.22
CA GLN A 347 -11.17 -18.41 -1.46
C GLN A 347 -12.24 -17.65 -2.25
N PHE A 348 -13.49 -18.13 -2.23
CA PHE A 348 -14.61 -17.44 -2.86
C PHE A 348 -14.86 -16.08 -2.20
N ALA A 349 -15.00 -16.05 -0.87
CA ALA A 349 -15.27 -14.82 -0.13
C ALA A 349 -14.13 -13.81 -0.28
N ARG A 350 -12.88 -14.28 -0.23
CA ARG A 350 -11.69 -13.47 -0.51
C ARG A 350 -11.75 -12.79 -1.87
N ILE A 351 -12.10 -13.52 -2.92
CA ILE A 351 -12.23 -12.94 -4.26
C ILE A 351 -13.41 -11.96 -4.36
N GLU A 352 -14.54 -12.29 -3.74
CA GLU A 352 -15.71 -11.42 -3.68
C GLU A 352 -15.40 -10.10 -2.95
N ASN A 353 -14.64 -10.15 -1.85
CA ASN A 353 -14.17 -8.99 -1.12
C ASN A 353 -13.32 -8.07 -2.00
N ILE A 354 -12.37 -8.60 -2.78
CA ILE A 354 -11.55 -7.80 -3.71
C ILE A 354 -12.43 -7.08 -4.74
N ILE A 355 -13.41 -7.78 -5.33
CA ILE A 355 -14.33 -7.19 -6.31
C ILE A 355 -15.13 -6.05 -5.66
N ASN A 356 -15.72 -6.30 -4.49
CA ASN A 356 -16.52 -5.32 -3.75
C ASN A 356 -15.69 -4.11 -3.31
N TYR A 357 -14.43 -4.33 -2.92
CA TYR A 357 -13.49 -3.29 -2.54
C TYR A 357 -13.17 -2.38 -3.73
N GLY A 358 -12.82 -2.96 -4.89
CA GLY A 358 -12.59 -2.20 -6.11
C GLY A 358 -13.82 -1.43 -6.60
N ASP A 359 -15.01 -2.05 -6.56
CA ASP A 359 -16.27 -1.37 -6.89
C ASP A 359 -16.61 -0.22 -5.93
N SER A 360 -16.15 -0.29 -4.69
CA SER A 360 -16.33 0.78 -3.71
C SER A 360 -15.39 1.94 -4.00
N ILE A 361 -14.10 1.67 -4.27
CA ILE A 361 -13.14 2.71 -4.70
C ILE A 361 -13.58 3.36 -6.02
N HIS A 362 -14.12 2.58 -6.97
CA HIS A 362 -14.60 3.13 -8.24
C HIS A 362 -15.66 4.23 -8.06
N LYS A 363 -16.52 4.11 -7.03
CA LYS A 363 -17.52 5.14 -6.69
C LYS A 363 -16.89 6.38 -6.05
N GLU A 364 -15.72 6.23 -5.42
CA GLU A 364 -14.96 7.34 -4.83
C GLU A 364 -14.24 8.18 -5.88
N LEU A 365 -13.87 7.62 -7.03
CA LEU A 365 -13.13 8.30 -8.10
C LEU A 365 -13.79 9.60 -8.62
N SER A 366 -15.11 9.75 -8.49
CA SER A 366 -15.78 11.01 -8.85
C SER A 366 -15.48 12.18 -7.91
N PHE A 367 -14.93 11.88 -6.72
CA PHE A 367 -14.61 12.85 -5.67
C PHE A 367 -13.11 13.00 -5.50
N HIS A 368 -12.42 11.90 -5.26
CA HIS A 368 -10.97 11.86 -5.10
C HIS A 368 -10.36 10.80 -6.03
N PRO A 369 -9.23 11.09 -6.68
CA PRO A 369 -8.41 10.03 -7.26
C PRO A 369 -7.96 9.07 -6.16
N ALA A 370 -7.96 7.76 -6.45
CA ALA A 370 -7.63 6.74 -5.46
C ALA A 370 -6.79 5.60 -6.05
N VAL A 371 -5.75 5.20 -5.32
CA VAL A 371 -4.84 4.11 -5.65
C VAL A 371 -4.85 3.10 -4.52
N VAL A 372 -4.76 1.80 -4.84
CA VAL A 372 -4.46 0.79 -3.81
C VAL A 372 -2.94 0.78 -3.61
N GLY A 373 -2.42 1.62 -2.71
CA GLY A 373 -0.98 1.86 -2.55
C GLY A 373 -0.23 0.78 -1.77
N GLU A 374 -0.97 -0.13 -1.13
CA GLU A 374 -0.39 -1.37 -0.60
C GLU A 374 -1.36 -2.55 -0.68
N TRP A 375 -0.83 -3.68 -1.14
CA TRP A 375 -1.47 -5.00 -1.13
C TRP A 375 -0.39 -6.07 -1.38
N SER A 376 -0.66 -7.33 -1.06
CA SER A 376 0.29 -8.44 -1.25
C SER A 376 -0.35 -9.73 -1.78
N GLY A 377 0.47 -10.76 -2.00
CA GLY A 377 0.00 -12.11 -2.33
C GLY A 377 -0.42 -12.92 -1.11
N ALA A 378 -0.37 -12.32 0.09
CA ALA A 378 -0.54 -13.05 1.34
C ALA A 378 -1.98 -13.47 1.58
N ILE A 379 -2.13 -14.77 1.84
CA ILE A 379 -3.39 -15.40 2.26
C ILE A 379 -3.32 -15.91 3.70
N THR A 380 -2.20 -15.67 4.38
CA THR A 380 -1.92 -15.98 5.79
C THR A 380 -1.07 -14.86 6.42
N ASP A 381 -1.06 -14.74 7.75
CA ASP A 381 -0.14 -13.85 8.49
C ASP A 381 1.11 -14.57 9.01
N CYS A 382 1.55 -15.58 8.27
CA CYS A 382 2.58 -16.50 8.72
C CYS A 382 4.02 -16.06 8.45
N ALA A 383 4.27 -15.02 7.65
CA ALA A 383 5.64 -14.58 7.41
C ALA A 383 6.38 -14.28 8.73
N THR A 384 7.64 -14.69 8.83
CA THR A 384 8.45 -14.57 10.05
C THR A 384 8.44 -13.12 10.54
N TRP A 385 7.90 -12.87 11.74
CA TRP A 385 7.81 -11.53 12.34
C TRP A 385 6.92 -10.53 11.59
N LEU A 386 5.98 -10.98 10.76
CA LEU A 386 5.01 -10.09 10.11
C LEU A 386 4.17 -9.31 11.15
N ASN A 387 3.80 -9.96 12.25
CA ASN A 387 3.12 -9.31 13.38
C ASN A 387 4.10 -8.64 14.37
N GLY A 388 5.37 -8.54 13.99
CA GLY A 388 6.47 -7.98 14.76
C GLY A 388 7.35 -9.03 15.47
N VAL A 389 8.58 -8.63 15.80
CA VAL A 389 9.55 -9.49 16.50
C VAL A 389 8.98 -10.02 17.81
N GLY A 390 9.03 -11.33 17.98
CA GLY A 390 8.54 -12.04 19.17
C GLY A 390 7.03 -12.26 19.20
N VAL A 391 6.30 -11.86 18.16
CA VAL A 391 4.85 -12.07 18.02
C VAL A 391 4.59 -13.19 17.03
N GLY A 392 3.69 -14.11 17.39
CA GLY A 392 3.27 -15.24 16.54
C GLY A 392 2.29 -14.86 15.42
N ALA A 393 1.75 -15.87 14.74
CA ALA A 393 0.74 -15.74 13.69
C ALA A 393 -0.66 -16.07 14.23
N ARG A 394 -1.69 -15.37 13.76
CA ARG A 394 -3.09 -15.69 14.08
C ARG A 394 -3.51 -16.97 13.38
N TYR A 395 -3.01 -17.19 12.15
CA TYR A 395 -3.35 -18.34 11.32
C TYR A 395 -3.10 -19.70 11.99
N ASP A 396 -2.01 -19.84 12.74
CA ASP A 396 -1.68 -21.04 13.53
C ASP A 396 -2.00 -20.91 15.04
N GLY A 397 -2.56 -19.77 15.45
CA GLY A 397 -2.93 -19.43 16.82
C GLY A 397 -1.77 -19.02 17.74
N SER A 398 -0.52 -19.01 17.27
CA SER A 398 0.63 -18.64 18.09
C SER A 398 0.64 -17.16 18.51
N TYR A 399 -0.06 -16.28 17.78
CA TYR A 399 -0.25 -14.87 18.13
C TYR A 399 -0.80 -14.69 19.56
N TYR A 400 -1.80 -15.49 19.92
CA TYR A 400 -2.48 -15.40 21.22
C TYR A 400 -1.65 -15.96 22.39
N ASN A 401 -0.58 -16.71 22.09
CA ASN A 401 0.38 -17.16 23.10
C ASN A 401 1.48 -16.13 23.39
N THR A 402 1.59 -15.10 22.56
CA THR A 402 2.66 -14.10 22.58
C THR A 402 2.17 -12.67 22.80
N THR A 403 0.85 -12.48 22.91
CA THR A 403 0.22 -11.17 23.10
C THR A 403 -0.78 -11.19 24.26
N LEU A 404 -1.29 -10.00 24.63
CA LEU A 404 -2.37 -9.85 25.60
C LEU A 404 -3.76 -10.05 24.98
N PHE A 405 -3.84 -10.21 23.66
CA PHE A 405 -5.10 -10.46 22.97
C PHE A 405 -5.53 -11.92 23.16
N THR A 406 -6.83 -12.16 23.05
CA THR A 406 -7.40 -13.52 23.16
C THR A 406 -8.45 -13.71 22.07
N THR A 407 -8.64 -14.96 21.66
CA THR A 407 -9.70 -15.37 20.72
C THR A 407 -10.33 -16.67 21.20
N ASN A 408 -11.58 -16.88 20.80
CA ASN A 408 -12.24 -18.18 20.92
C ASN A 408 -12.20 -18.96 19.60
N ASP A 409 -11.70 -18.34 18.53
CA ASP A 409 -11.56 -18.96 17.23
C ASP A 409 -10.43 -19.99 17.27
N LYS A 410 -10.61 -21.06 16.49
CA LYS A 410 -9.58 -22.09 16.36
C LYS A 410 -8.56 -21.65 15.33
N PRO A 411 -7.28 -22.06 15.46
CA PRO A 411 -6.30 -21.91 14.40
C PRO A 411 -6.87 -22.38 13.05
N VAL A 412 -6.65 -21.60 12.01
CA VAL A 412 -7.13 -21.87 10.65
C VAL A 412 -6.30 -23.00 10.03
N GLY A 413 -5.00 -23.01 10.26
CA GLY A 413 -4.10 -24.02 9.70
C GLY A 413 -2.69 -23.97 10.28
N THR A 414 -1.74 -24.54 9.53
CA THR A 414 -0.31 -24.45 9.84
C THR A 414 0.37 -23.51 8.85
N CYS A 415 1.43 -22.83 9.29
CA CYS A 415 2.16 -21.84 8.50
C CYS A 415 3.03 -22.44 7.37
N ILE A 416 2.38 -23.04 6.37
CA ILE A 416 3.04 -23.65 5.21
C ILE A 416 3.78 -22.59 4.38
N SER A 417 3.35 -21.33 4.39
CA SER A 417 4.02 -20.25 3.65
C SER A 417 5.43 -19.90 4.15
N GLN A 418 5.80 -20.32 5.37
CA GLN A 418 7.18 -20.24 5.86
C GLN A 418 8.10 -21.32 5.26
N ASN A 419 7.54 -22.38 4.69
CA ASN A 419 8.34 -23.41 4.03
C ASN A 419 8.90 -22.91 2.71
N SER A 420 9.88 -23.64 2.17
CA SER A 420 10.37 -23.39 0.82
C SER A 420 9.22 -23.49 -0.18
N LEU A 421 9.29 -22.70 -1.25
CA LEU A 421 8.24 -22.64 -2.27
C LEU A 421 7.95 -24.02 -2.91
N ALA A 422 8.95 -24.90 -2.95
CA ALA A 422 8.83 -26.27 -3.45
C ALA A 422 7.93 -27.16 -2.58
N ASP A 423 7.77 -26.81 -1.30
CA ASP A 423 6.93 -27.53 -0.34
C ASP A 423 5.48 -27.01 -0.30
N TRP A 424 5.19 -25.94 -1.02
CA TRP A 424 3.82 -25.41 -1.13
C TRP A 424 2.97 -26.38 -1.95
N THR A 425 1.80 -26.72 -1.42
CA THR A 425 0.85 -27.56 -2.16
C THR A 425 0.37 -26.81 -3.42
N GLN A 426 0.03 -27.56 -4.48
CA GLN A 426 -0.51 -26.95 -5.69
C GLN A 426 -1.78 -26.12 -5.40
N ASP A 427 -2.63 -26.60 -4.49
CA ASP A 427 -3.81 -25.87 -4.03
C ASP A 427 -3.47 -24.51 -3.40
N TYR A 428 -2.45 -24.45 -2.54
CA TYR A 428 -2.02 -23.19 -1.94
C TYR A 428 -1.48 -22.21 -2.99
N ARG A 429 -0.65 -22.73 -3.92
CA ARG A 429 -0.12 -21.96 -5.05
C ARG A 429 -1.24 -21.41 -5.94
N ASP A 430 -2.24 -22.23 -6.25
CA ASP A 430 -3.39 -21.81 -7.05
C ASP A 430 -4.19 -20.71 -6.34
N ARG A 431 -4.43 -20.83 -5.03
CA ARG A 431 -5.13 -19.81 -4.23
C ARG A 431 -4.37 -18.48 -4.17
N VAL A 432 -3.05 -18.50 -3.97
CA VAL A 432 -2.21 -17.30 -4.02
C VAL A 432 -2.29 -16.66 -5.41
N ARG A 433 -2.15 -17.44 -6.48
CA ARG A 433 -2.26 -16.93 -7.86
C ARG A 433 -3.65 -16.33 -8.14
N GLN A 434 -4.72 -17.00 -7.73
CA GLN A 434 -6.09 -16.50 -7.88
C GLN A 434 -6.30 -15.18 -7.14
N PHE A 435 -5.76 -15.06 -5.93
CA PHE A 435 -5.86 -13.84 -5.13
C PHE A 435 -5.08 -12.67 -5.76
N ILE A 436 -3.86 -12.92 -6.25
CA ILE A 436 -3.08 -11.90 -6.95
C ILE A 436 -3.78 -11.45 -8.24
N GLU A 437 -4.29 -12.38 -9.04
CA GLU A 437 -5.00 -12.02 -10.28
C GLU A 437 -6.29 -11.24 -10.02
N ALA A 438 -7.05 -11.59 -8.98
CA ALA A 438 -8.23 -10.84 -8.59
C ALA A 438 -7.86 -9.38 -8.28
N GLN A 439 -6.83 -9.18 -7.46
CA GLN A 439 -6.34 -7.85 -7.08
C GLN A 439 -5.85 -7.06 -8.30
N LEU A 440 -4.98 -7.64 -9.14
CA LEU A 440 -4.48 -7.00 -10.35
C LEU A 440 -5.59 -6.61 -11.33
N ALA A 441 -6.50 -7.54 -11.63
CA ALA A 441 -7.56 -7.32 -12.61
C ALA A 441 -8.56 -6.27 -12.12
N ILE A 442 -8.94 -6.31 -10.85
CA ILE A 442 -9.89 -5.37 -10.26
C ILE A 442 -9.26 -4.00 -10.04
N TYR A 443 -8.08 -3.91 -9.41
CA TYR A 443 -7.44 -2.63 -9.15
C TYR A 443 -7.06 -1.93 -10.45
N SER A 444 -6.62 -2.66 -11.47
CA SER A 444 -6.31 -2.04 -12.78
C SER A 444 -7.52 -1.51 -13.52
N SER A 445 -8.72 -2.06 -13.30
CA SER A 445 -9.95 -1.71 -14.05
C SER A 445 -10.93 -0.83 -13.28
N LYS A 446 -10.82 -0.78 -11.95
CA LYS A 446 -11.79 -0.09 -11.08
C LYS A 446 -11.20 1.09 -10.32
N THR A 447 -9.89 1.15 -10.14
CA THR A 447 -9.19 2.24 -9.44
C THR A 447 -8.24 2.94 -10.39
N THR A 448 -7.47 3.90 -9.90
CA THR A 448 -6.38 4.52 -10.68
C THR A 448 -5.23 3.55 -10.95
N GLY A 449 -5.17 2.46 -10.17
CA GLY A 449 -4.14 1.46 -10.23
C GLY A 449 -3.72 1.03 -8.83
N TRP A 450 -2.51 0.48 -8.75
CA TRP A 450 -2.07 -0.27 -7.59
C TRP A 450 -0.57 -0.19 -7.39
N ILE A 451 -0.11 -0.42 -6.17
CA ILE A 451 1.29 -0.52 -5.80
C ILE A 451 1.47 -1.77 -4.95
N PHE A 452 2.23 -2.73 -5.47
CA PHE A 452 2.43 -4.00 -4.77
C PHE A 452 3.43 -3.83 -3.62
N TRP A 453 3.11 -4.44 -2.50
CA TRP A 453 3.96 -4.53 -1.34
C TRP A 453 4.46 -6.00 -1.21
N ASN A 454 5.73 -6.32 -1.50
CA ASN A 454 6.89 -5.45 -1.75
C ASN A 454 7.81 -5.96 -2.88
N TRP A 455 8.79 -5.16 -3.33
CA TRP A 455 9.78 -5.55 -4.36
C TRP A 455 10.49 -6.86 -4.03
N LYS A 456 11.01 -6.99 -2.80
CA LYS A 456 11.68 -8.20 -2.32
C LYS A 456 11.68 -8.30 -0.80
N THR A 457 11.85 -9.52 -0.31
CA THR A 457 12.06 -9.87 1.11
C THR A 457 13.15 -10.94 1.22
N GLU A 458 13.67 -11.22 2.42
CA GLU A 458 14.62 -12.34 2.58
C GLU A 458 13.91 -13.70 2.50
N ASP A 459 12.84 -13.91 3.26
CA ASP A 459 12.18 -15.23 3.41
C ASP A 459 10.63 -15.19 3.35
N ALA A 460 10.00 -14.04 3.16
CA ALA A 460 8.55 -13.90 3.10
C ALA A 460 8.01 -13.92 1.65
N VAL A 461 7.83 -15.10 1.06
CA VAL A 461 7.44 -15.29 -0.35
C VAL A 461 6.16 -14.55 -0.73
N GLU A 462 5.12 -14.62 0.11
CA GLU A 462 3.82 -13.99 -0.18
C GLU A 462 3.88 -12.45 -0.30
N TRP A 463 4.99 -11.86 0.17
CA TRP A 463 5.26 -10.43 0.26
C TRP A 463 6.38 -10.00 -0.72
N ASP A 464 6.83 -10.90 -1.59
CA ASP A 464 8.03 -10.73 -2.43
C ASP A 464 7.67 -10.88 -3.91
N TYR A 465 7.67 -9.75 -4.63
CA TYR A 465 7.35 -9.73 -6.06
C TYR A 465 8.27 -10.65 -6.87
N LEU A 466 9.58 -10.60 -6.64
CA LEU A 466 10.56 -11.36 -7.40
C LEU A 466 10.32 -12.87 -7.27
N LYS A 467 10.12 -13.36 -6.03
CA LYS A 467 9.84 -14.78 -5.77
C LYS A 467 8.49 -15.22 -6.32
N LEU A 468 7.44 -14.39 -6.20
CA LEU A 468 6.13 -14.70 -6.75
C LEU A 468 6.16 -14.75 -8.28
N LYS A 469 6.89 -13.83 -8.93
CA LYS A 469 7.10 -13.84 -10.38
C LYS A 469 7.86 -15.09 -10.82
N GLU A 470 8.99 -15.40 -10.19
CA GLU A 470 9.81 -16.57 -10.52
C GLU A 470 8.99 -17.87 -10.40
N ALA A 471 8.10 -17.94 -9.42
CA ALA A 471 7.20 -19.06 -9.19
C ALA A 471 5.97 -19.11 -10.12
N ASN A 472 5.81 -18.14 -11.04
CA ASN A 472 4.62 -17.93 -11.87
C ASN A 472 3.33 -17.79 -11.03
N LEU A 473 3.44 -17.19 -9.84
CA LEU A 473 2.31 -16.83 -8.97
C LEU A 473 1.89 -15.37 -9.17
N PHE A 474 2.82 -14.51 -9.61
CA PHE A 474 2.51 -13.16 -10.08
C PHE A 474 2.47 -13.13 -11.62
N PRO A 475 1.37 -12.68 -12.25
CA PRO A 475 1.29 -12.56 -13.71
C PRO A 475 2.40 -11.71 -14.31
N SER A 476 3.07 -12.22 -15.35
CA SER A 476 4.04 -11.47 -16.14
C SER A 476 3.82 -11.78 -17.63
N PRO A 477 3.50 -10.78 -18.48
CA PRO A 477 3.13 -9.40 -18.13
C PRO A 477 1.92 -9.32 -17.18
N PHE A 478 1.68 -8.16 -16.55
CA PHE A 478 0.71 -8.03 -15.44
C PHE A 478 -0.75 -8.33 -15.80
N ASP A 479 -1.09 -8.40 -17.09
CA ASP A 479 -2.40 -8.76 -17.63
C ASP A 479 -2.48 -10.20 -18.15
N ASN A 480 -1.44 -11.01 -17.94
CA ASN A 480 -1.39 -12.42 -18.32
C ASN A 480 -2.17 -13.30 -17.32
N TYR A 481 -3.48 -13.09 -17.28
CA TYR A 481 -4.41 -13.73 -16.36
C TYR A 481 -4.83 -15.14 -16.81
N THR A 482 -5.06 -16.01 -15.84
CA THR A 482 -5.59 -17.38 -15.99
C THR A 482 -7.05 -17.48 -15.52
N TYR A 483 -7.41 -16.69 -14.52
CA TYR A 483 -8.66 -16.75 -13.76
C TYR A 483 -9.55 -15.53 -13.98
N PHE A 484 -8.98 -14.43 -14.47
CA PHE A 484 -9.66 -13.17 -14.75
C PHE A 484 -9.40 -12.70 -16.17
N LYS A 485 -10.16 -11.69 -16.61
CA LYS A 485 -9.94 -10.95 -17.85
C LYS A 485 -9.43 -9.55 -17.53
N ALA A 486 -8.88 -8.89 -18.55
CA ALA A 486 -8.37 -7.53 -18.44
C ALA A 486 -9.42 -6.50 -18.00
N ASP A 487 -10.72 -6.77 -18.22
CA ASP A 487 -11.83 -5.91 -17.78
C ASP A 487 -12.27 -6.17 -16.32
N GLY A 488 -11.55 -7.00 -15.58
CA GLY A 488 -11.87 -7.38 -14.20
C GLY A 488 -12.91 -8.50 -14.09
N SER A 489 -13.50 -8.98 -15.20
CA SER A 489 -14.47 -10.07 -15.14
C SER A 489 -13.80 -11.43 -14.92
N ILE A 490 -14.51 -12.31 -14.21
CA ILE A 490 -14.02 -13.66 -13.88
C ILE A 490 -14.15 -14.58 -15.10
N GLU A 491 -13.15 -15.43 -15.34
CA GLU A 491 -13.23 -16.48 -16.36
C GLU A 491 -14.34 -17.51 -16.06
N GLU A 492 -15.13 -17.90 -17.07
CA GLU A 492 -16.36 -18.69 -16.88
C GLU A 492 -16.10 -20.03 -16.17
N LYS A 493 -15.01 -20.72 -16.56
CA LYS A 493 -14.59 -21.98 -15.93
C LYS A 493 -14.23 -21.79 -14.46
N PHE A 494 -13.53 -20.69 -14.16
CA PHE A 494 -13.13 -20.39 -12.79
C PHE A 494 -14.34 -20.00 -11.93
N SER A 495 -15.22 -19.14 -12.45
CA SER A 495 -16.49 -18.78 -11.81
C SER A 495 -17.32 -20.02 -11.43
N SER A 496 -17.38 -21.01 -12.33
CA SER A 496 -18.07 -22.29 -12.07
C SER A 496 -17.42 -23.08 -10.93
N SER A 497 -16.08 -23.14 -10.88
CA SER A 497 -15.34 -23.83 -9.81
C SER A 497 -15.49 -23.14 -8.45
N LEU A 498 -15.40 -21.81 -8.42
CA LEU A 498 -15.59 -21.00 -7.22
C LEU A 498 -17.00 -21.16 -6.64
N SER A 499 -18.02 -21.13 -7.51
CA SER A 499 -19.42 -21.34 -7.10
C SER A 499 -19.65 -22.73 -6.49
N ALA A 500 -18.98 -23.76 -7.02
CA ALA A 500 -19.07 -25.11 -6.47
C ALA A 500 -18.37 -25.25 -5.09
N GLN A 501 -17.30 -24.49 -4.86
CA GLN A 501 -16.62 -24.42 -3.56
C GLN A 501 -17.47 -23.66 -2.53
N ALA A 502 -18.11 -22.56 -2.93
CA ALA A 502 -18.99 -21.76 -2.07
C ALA A 502 -20.27 -22.51 -1.67
N PHE A 503 -20.82 -23.32 -2.59
CA PHE A 503 -22.03 -24.11 -2.37
C PHE A 503 -21.77 -25.60 -2.68
N PRO A 504 -21.07 -26.33 -1.79
CA PRO A 504 -20.86 -27.75 -1.98
C PRO A 504 -22.21 -28.44 -2.07
N ARG A 505 -22.50 -29.13 -3.20
CA ARG A 505 -23.71 -29.95 -3.29
C ARG A 505 -23.64 -30.98 -2.18
N THR A 506 -24.53 -30.87 -1.20
CA THR A 506 -24.76 -31.95 -0.26
C THR A 506 -25.15 -33.17 -1.08
N THR A 507 -24.38 -34.25 -0.98
CA THR A 507 -24.82 -35.56 -1.45
C THR A 507 -26.02 -35.94 -0.58
N SER A 508 -27.20 -35.52 -1.00
CA SER A 508 -28.44 -36.10 -0.50
C SER A 508 -28.38 -37.58 -0.85
N SER A 509 -28.36 -38.41 0.19
CA SER A 509 -28.61 -39.83 0.08
C SER A 509 -29.83 -40.02 -0.82
N VAL A 510 -29.66 -40.86 -1.84
CA VAL A 510 -30.75 -41.34 -2.68
C VAL A 510 -31.77 -41.99 -1.76
N LEU A 511 -32.78 -41.24 -1.32
CA LEU A 511 -34.01 -41.82 -0.84
C LEU A 511 -34.72 -42.35 -2.07
N SER A 512 -34.62 -43.66 -2.29
CA SER A 512 -35.46 -44.37 -3.24
C SER A 512 -36.92 -44.18 -2.83
N SER A 513 -37.60 -43.22 -3.45
CA SER A 513 -39.04 -43.11 -3.32
C SER A 513 -39.66 -44.19 -4.20
N THR A 514 -39.98 -45.32 -3.58
CA THR A 514 -40.90 -46.31 -4.13
C THR A 514 -42.19 -45.62 -4.53
N THR A 515 -42.50 -45.75 -5.82
CA THR A 515 -43.66 -45.21 -6.49
C THR A 515 -44.93 -45.81 -5.89
N THR A 516 -45.79 -44.99 -5.28
CA THR A 516 -47.21 -45.33 -5.11
C THR A 516 -48.07 -44.21 -5.68
N SER A 517 -48.76 -44.57 -6.76
CA SER A 517 -49.66 -43.70 -7.52
C SER A 517 -50.89 -43.30 -6.69
N ARG A 518 -51.19 -42.00 -6.63
CA ARG A 518 -52.59 -41.53 -6.53
C ARG A 518 -52.79 -40.28 -7.38
N LYS A 519 -53.82 -40.38 -8.23
CA LYS A 519 -54.20 -39.46 -9.31
C LYS A 519 -54.76 -38.14 -8.80
N SER A 520 -54.26 -37.05 -9.40
CA SER A 520 -54.90 -35.80 -9.86
C SER A 520 -56.16 -35.25 -9.17
N LYS A 521 -56.17 -33.92 -8.97
CA LYS A 521 -57.08 -32.99 -9.69
C LYS A 521 -56.71 -31.50 -9.46
N ASN A 522 -56.53 -30.81 -10.61
CA ASN A 522 -56.95 -29.42 -10.93
C ASN A 522 -56.29 -28.25 -10.16
N ALA A 523 -55.97 -27.09 -10.74
CA ALA A 523 -56.00 -26.57 -12.11
C ALA A 523 -55.13 -25.29 -12.14
N ALA A 524 -54.68 -24.92 -13.33
CA ALA A 524 -53.81 -23.80 -13.64
C ALA A 524 -54.51 -22.42 -13.60
N ILE A 525 -53.74 -21.34 -13.44
CA ILE A 525 -53.46 -20.30 -14.48
C ILE A 525 -52.89 -19.01 -13.83
N SER A 526 -51.95 -18.42 -14.57
CA SER A 526 -51.19 -17.19 -14.41
C SER A 526 -51.95 -15.92 -13.98
N ASN A 527 -51.28 -14.99 -13.28
CA ASN A 527 -50.73 -13.76 -13.89
C ASN A 527 -50.17 -12.76 -12.84
N LYS A 528 -49.08 -12.10 -13.25
CA LYS A 528 -48.65 -10.72 -12.99
C LYS A 528 -49.08 -10.05 -11.66
N LEU A 529 -48.10 -9.74 -10.82
CA LEU A 529 -48.24 -8.81 -9.69
C LEU A 529 -47.81 -7.40 -10.11
N THR A 530 -48.79 -6.50 -10.20
CA THR A 530 -48.64 -5.05 -10.08
C THR A 530 -48.88 -4.62 -8.63
N THR A 531 -48.20 -3.54 -8.25
CA THR A 531 -48.20 -2.80 -6.99
C THR A 531 -49.60 -2.44 -6.47
N SER A 532 -49.88 -2.67 -5.18
CA SER A 532 -50.47 -1.69 -4.23
C SER A 532 -50.96 -2.33 -2.90
N GLN A 533 -50.77 -1.57 -1.82
CA GLN A 533 -51.60 -1.50 -0.60
C GLN A 533 -51.61 -2.65 0.44
N LEU A 534 -50.74 -2.46 1.45
CA LEU A 534 -51.01 -2.34 2.89
C LEU A 534 -52.16 -3.13 3.59
N LEU A 535 -51.71 -3.84 4.65
CA LEU A 535 -52.35 -4.30 5.93
C LEU A 535 -53.13 -5.64 5.91
N PRO A 536 -53.23 -6.41 7.03
CA PRO A 536 -52.77 -6.16 8.42
C PRO A 536 -51.96 -7.30 9.09
N ILE A 537 -51.18 -6.93 10.10
CA ILE A 537 -50.49 -7.86 11.02
C ILE A 537 -51.50 -8.45 12.02
N LYS A 538 -51.77 -9.74 11.92
CA LYS A 538 -52.36 -10.54 13.01
C LYS A 538 -51.76 -11.95 12.96
N ASN A 539 -50.73 -12.17 13.78
CA ASN A 539 -50.37 -13.40 14.50
C ASN A 539 -48.87 -13.44 14.76
N MET A 540 -48.43 -12.78 15.84
CA MET A 540 -47.16 -13.07 16.49
C MET A 540 -47.37 -13.18 18.00
N SER A 541 -46.63 -14.12 18.60
CA SER A 541 -46.84 -14.73 19.91
C SER A 541 -46.55 -13.80 21.10
N LEU A 542 -47.13 -14.16 22.25
CA LEU A 542 -47.15 -13.38 23.50
C LEU A 542 -45.78 -13.15 24.18
N THR A 543 -44.67 -13.64 23.64
CA THR A 543 -43.33 -13.44 24.24
C THR A 543 -42.61 -12.19 23.72
N TRP A 544 -43.17 -11.48 22.73
CA TRP A 544 -42.60 -10.25 22.15
C TRP A 544 -43.17 -8.93 22.73
N LYS A 545 -44.12 -8.98 23.67
CA LYS A 545 -44.74 -7.78 24.28
C LYS A 545 -44.09 -7.30 25.58
N ALA A 546 -43.16 -8.06 26.19
CA ALA A 546 -42.49 -7.63 27.41
C ALA A 546 -41.17 -6.87 27.15
N SER A 547 -40.47 -7.16 26.05
CA SER A 547 -39.16 -6.57 25.76
C SER A 547 -39.23 -5.22 25.02
N VAL A 548 -40.39 -4.86 24.46
CA VAL A 548 -40.57 -3.59 23.72
C VAL A 548 -41.05 -2.44 24.62
N CYS A 549 -41.61 -2.72 25.81
CA CYS A 549 -41.99 -1.67 26.76
C CYS A 549 -40.85 -1.20 27.68
N ALA A 550 -39.77 -1.99 27.84
CA ALA A 550 -38.61 -1.59 28.66
C ALA A 550 -37.64 -0.67 27.91
N LEU A 551 -37.61 -0.72 26.58
CA LEU A 551 -36.69 0.08 25.75
C LEU A 551 -37.25 1.48 25.39
N ALA A 552 -38.58 1.66 25.44
CA ALA A 552 -39.23 2.94 25.12
C ALA A 552 -39.27 3.93 26.30
N ILE A 553 -39.05 3.48 27.53
CA ILE A 553 -39.08 4.34 28.74
C ILE A 553 -37.70 4.92 29.07
N THR A 554 -36.60 4.29 28.64
CA THR A 554 -35.24 4.83 28.80
C THR A 554 -34.87 5.88 27.75
N ILE A 555 -35.47 5.86 26.57
CA ILE A 555 -35.20 6.85 25.50
C ILE A 555 -35.96 8.17 25.72
N ALA A 556 -37.11 8.16 26.41
CA ALA A 556 -37.84 9.41 26.71
C ALA A 556 -37.29 10.20 27.92
N ALA A 557 -36.41 9.61 28.75
CA ALA A 557 -35.83 10.27 29.93
C ALA A 557 -34.47 10.97 29.66
N LEU A 558 -33.82 10.69 28.52
CA LEU A 558 -32.54 11.31 28.16
C LEU A 558 -32.66 12.57 27.26
N CYS A 559 -33.87 12.89 26.78
CA CYS A 559 -34.13 14.11 25.98
C CYS A 559 -34.64 15.31 26.81
N ALA A 560 -34.51 15.30 28.14
CA ALA A 560 -34.91 16.44 28.99
C ALA A 560 -33.78 17.07 29.81
N SER A 561 -32.52 16.70 29.55
CA SER A 561 -31.37 17.38 30.16
C SER A 561 -30.10 17.17 29.33
N LEU A 562 -30.03 17.87 28.19
CA LEU A 562 -28.85 18.50 27.60
C LEU A 562 -29.30 19.43 26.47
#